data_AF-A0A2K3PKR2-F1
#
_entry.id   AF-A0A2K3PKR2-F1
#
_cell.length_a   1.000
_cell.length_b   1.000
_cell.length_c   1.000
_cell.angle_alpha   90.00
_cell.angle_beta   90.00
_cell.angle_gamma   90.00
#
_symmetry.space_group_name_H-M   'P 1'
#
loop_
_entity.id
_entity.type
_entity.pdbx_description
1 polymer ?
#
loop_
_entity_poly.entity_id
_entity_poly.type
_entity_poly.pdbx_seq_one_letter_code
_entity_poly.pdbx_strand_id
1 'polypeptide(L)'
;DSDGLSEVDQELKKLKEELNEDLPVGPLIRKCCTLDQGKAVITFLDAILDKTLRGTVATFAARGRGKSAALGLSIAGAIAVGYSNIFVTAPSPENLRTLFEFICKGLVALEYEEGKHFDVVISANPELKKATIRINIYKQHRQTIQYILPHEHEKLSQVELLVVDEAAAIPLPMVKSLLGPYLVFLSSTVNGYEGTGRSLSLKLVQQLQEQSHQSAKSTEGTGRLFKKIELSESIRYASGDPIESWLNTLLCLDVSNAIPNISRLPPASECDLYYVNRDTLFSYHKDSELFLQRMMALYVASHYKNSPNDLQLMADAPAHHLFVLLGPVDESKNQLPDILCVLQVCLEGQISRQSAIQSLSHGHQPSGDQIPWKFCEQFRDTVFPSLSGARIVRIATHPSAMRLGYGSQAVELLTR
;
A
#
# COMPACT_ATOMS: atom_id res chain seq x y z
N ASP A 1 1.46 3.64 -44.25
CA ASP A 1 0.16 3.50 -43.57
C ASP A 1 0.35 3.11 -42.12
N SER A 2 -0.35 3.86 -41.26
CA SER A 2 -0.46 3.81 -39.79
C SER A 2 0.83 3.94 -38.98
N ASP A 3 1.02 5.16 -38.44
CA ASP A 3 1.72 5.56 -37.21
C ASP A 3 2.44 4.44 -36.45
N GLY A 4 3.75 4.62 -36.20
CA GLY A 4 4.59 3.77 -35.32
C GLY A 4 4.20 3.79 -33.84
N LEU A 5 2.90 3.74 -33.55
CA LEU A 5 2.28 3.58 -32.24
C LEU A 5 2.37 2.12 -31.83
N SER A 6 2.60 1.88 -30.54
CA SER A 6 2.57 0.52 -29.99
C SER A 6 1.17 -0.09 -30.16
N GLU A 7 1.08 -1.43 -30.19
CA GLU A 7 -0.21 -2.13 -30.31
C GLU A 7 -1.22 -1.67 -29.23
N VAL A 8 -0.73 -1.36 -28.03
CA VAL A 8 -1.51 -0.86 -26.88
C VAL A 8 -2.08 0.54 -27.15
N ASP A 9 -1.30 1.41 -27.78
CA ASP A 9 -1.76 2.76 -28.13
C ASP A 9 -2.83 2.72 -29.24
N GLN A 10 -2.73 1.76 -30.15
CA GLN A 10 -3.75 1.54 -31.19
C GLN A 10 -5.05 1.02 -30.58
N GLU A 11 -4.97 0.10 -29.60
CA GLU A 11 -6.14 -0.34 -28.83
C GLU A 11 -6.78 0.81 -28.05
N LEU A 12 -5.98 1.69 -27.44
CA LEU A 12 -6.51 2.86 -26.74
C LEU A 12 -7.20 3.83 -27.70
N LYS A 13 -6.65 4.05 -28.89
CA LYS A 13 -7.30 4.87 -29.93
C LYS A 13 -8.64 4.28 -30.34
N LYS A 14 -8.70 2.97 -30.62
CA LYS A 14 -9.95 2.27 -30.93
C LYS A 14 -10.98 2.42 -29.81
N LEU A 15 -10.56 2.19 -28.56
CA LEU A 15 -11.43 2.33 -27.39
C LEU A 15 -11.99 3.77 -27.25
N LYS A 16 -11.15 4.78 -27.52
CA LYS A 16 -11.55 6.20 -27.50
C LYS A 16 -12.53 6.54 -28.63
N GLU A 17 -12.37 5.93 -29.79
CA GLU A 17 -13.25 6.13 -30.95
C GLU A 17 -14.60 5.44 -30.73
N GLU A 18 -14.60 4.20 -30.22
CA GLU A 18 -15.81 3.40 -29.96
C GLU A 18 -16.73 4.08 -28.93
N LEU A 19 -16.17 4.59 -27.84
CA LEU A 19 -16.94 5.15 -26.72
C LEU A 19 -17.11 6.67 -26.80
N ASN A 20 -16.78 7.29 -27.93
CA ASN A 20 -16.70 8.75 -28.03
C ASN A 20 -18.06 9.46 -27.83
N GLU A 21 -19.14 8.83 -28.30
CA GLU A 21 -20.50 9.36 -28.25
C GLU A 21 -21.25 9.02 -26.95
N ASP A 22 -20.75 8.06 -26.16
CA ASP A 22 -21.39 7.62 -24.93
C ASP A 22 -21.12 8.61 -23.79
N LEU A 23 -22.09 9.47 -23.48
CA LEU A 23 -22.04 10.32 -22.28
C LEU A 23 -22.43 9.50 -21.03
N PRO A 24 -21.69 9.61 -19.91
CA PRO A 24 -20.54 10.48 -19.63
C PRO A 24 -19.15 9.87 -19.94
N VAL A 25 -19.11 8.64 -20.47
CA VAL A 25 -17.91 7.81 -20.61
C VAL A 25 -16.89 8.39 -21.60
N GLY A 26 -17.32 8.79 -22.80
CA GLY A 26 -16.47 9.25 -23.89
C GLY A 26 -15.57 10.45 -23.57
N PRO A 27 -16.10 11.58 -23.05
CA PRO A 27 -15.29 12.73 -22.68
C PRO A 27 -14.23 12.43 -21.61
N LEU A 28 -14.53 11.50 -20.70
CA LEU A 28 -13.63 11.10 -19.61
C LEU A 28 -12.52 10.15 -20.10
N ILE A 29 -12.84 9.16 -20.93
CA ILE A 29 -11.85 8.24 -21.52
C ILE A 29 -10.87 8.99 -22.42
N ARG A 30 -11.31 10.04 -23.13
CA ARG A 30 -10.41 10.89 -23.93
C ARG A 30 -9.26 11.48 -23.11
N LYS A 31 -9.46 11.72 -21.81
CA LYS A 31 -8.43 12.22 -20.89
C LYS A 31 -7.49 11.14 -20.36
N CYS A 32 -7.80 9.86 -20.54
CA CYS A 32 -6.94 8.76 -20.12
C CYS A 32 -5.71 8.66 -21.03
N CYS A 33 -4.54 8.48 -20.42
CA CYS A 33 -3.27 8.37 -21.14
C CYS A 33 -2.96 6.94 -21.57
N THR A 34 -3.39 5.95 -20.79
CA THR A 34 -3.07 4.54 -20.99
C THR A 34 -4.33 3.69 -21.15
N LEU A 35 -4.19 2.50 -21.76
CA LEU A 35 -5.29 1.58 -21.95
C LEU A 35 -5.80 1.02 -20.61
N ASP A 36 -4.88 0.72 -19.69
CA ASP A 36 -5.21 0.28 -18.33
C ASP A 36 -6.09 1.30 -17.60
N GLN A 37 -5.79 2.59 -17.72
CA GLN A 37 -6.62 3.65 -17.15
C GLN A 37 -8.00 3.70 -17.80
N GLY A 38 -8.07 3.61 -19.13
CA GLY A 38 -9.34 3.60 -19.85
C GLY A 38 -10.25 2.45 -19.39
N LYS A 39 -9.72 1.22 -19.35
CA LYS A 39 -10.42 0.03 -18.85
C LYS A 39 -10.85 0.17 -17.39
N ALA A 40 -10.01 0.77 -16.55
CA ALA A 40 -10.35 1.02 -15.15
C ALA A 40 -11.49 2.02 -15.00
N VAL A 41 -11.43 3.15 -15.72
CA VAL A 41 -12.49 4.17 -15.71
C VAL A 41 -13.81 3.58 -16.21
N ILE A 42 -13.81 2.80 -17.29
CA ILE A 42 -15.01 2.08 -17.77
C ILE A 42 -15.58 1.21 -16.65
N THR A 43 -14.76 0.36 -16.03
CA THR A 43 -15.22 -0.55 -14.99
C THR A 43 -15.83 0.19 -13.78
N PHE A 44 -15.27 1.35 -13.42
CA PHE A 44 -15.85 2.21 -12.38
C PHE A 44 -17.18 2.82 -12.82
N LEU A 45 -17.28 3.32 -14.05
CA LEU A 45 -18.51 3.92 -14.59
C LEU A 45 -19.61 2.88 -14.76
N ASP A 46 -19.30 1.67 -15.19
CA ASP A 46 -20.25 0.56 -15.25
C ASP A 46 -20.82 0.25 -13.85
N ALA A 47 -19.96 0.22 -12.83
CA ALA A 47 -20.42 -0.01 -11.45
C ALA A 47 -21.32 1.14 -10.93
N ILE A 48 -21.08 2.37 -11.37
CA ILE A 48 -21.91 3.55 -11.07
C ILE A 48 -23.27 3.44 -11.77
N LEU A 49 -23.28 3.04 -13.04
CA LEU A 49 -24.48 2.91 -13.89
C LEU A 49 -25.37 1.74 -13.48
N ASP A 50 -24.78 0.64 -13.02
CA ASP A 50 -25.48 -0.53 -12.48
C ASP A 50 -26.31 -0.19 -11.22
N LYS A 51 -26.07 0.96 -10.58
CA LYS A 51 -26.73 1.43 -9.34
C LYS A 51 -26.77 0.38 -8.23
N THR A 52 -25.78 -0.51 -8.21
CA THR A 52 -25.66 -1.55 -7.18
C THR A 52 -25.24 -0.91 -5.86
N LEU A 53 -26.19 -0.77 -4.93
CA LEU A 53 -25.95 -0.15 -3.63
C LEU A 53 -24.90 -0.90 -2.78
N ARG A 54 -24.57 -2.17 -3.07
CA ARG A 54 -23.54 -2.93 -2.34
C ARG A 54 -22.44 -3.43 -3.28
N GLY A 55 -21.82 -2.53 -4.02
CA GLY A 55 -20.64 -2.82 -4.84
C GLY A 55 -19.33 -2.40 -4.16
N THR A 56 -18.24 -3.12 -4.43
CA THR A 56 -16.88 -2.67 -4.13
C THR A 56 -15.98 -2.92 -5.31
N VAL A 57 -15.40 -1.84 -5.83
CA VAL A 57 -14.42 -1.89 -6.92
C VAL A 57 -13.08 -1.49 -6.34
N ALA A 58 -12.09 -2.38 -6.43
CA ALA A 58 -10.76 -2.14 -5.88
C ALA A 58 -9.71 -2.10 -6.98
N THR A 59 -8.96 -0.99 -7.05
CA THR A 59 -7.83 -0.80 -7.97
C THR A 59 -6.50 -0.93 -7.23
N PHE A 60 -5.65 -1.83 -7.71
CA PHE A 60 -4.30 -2.03 -7.20
C PHE A 60 -3.29 -1.62 -8.27
N ALA A 61 -2.30 -0.81 -7.90
CA ALA A 61 -1.24 -0.48 -8.85
C ALA A 61 0.04 -0.05 -8.14
N ALA A 62 1.16 -0.10 -8.86
CA ALA A 62 2.36 0.60 -8.49
C ALA A 62 2.16 2.13 -8.44
N ARG A 63 3.11 2.81 -7.80
CA ARG A 63 3.14 4.28 -7.79
C ARG A 63 3.40 4.77 -9.22
N GLY A 64 2.80 5.91 -9.60
CA GLY A 64 3.02 6.48 -10.93
C GLY A 64 2.26 5.81 -12.08
N ARG A 65 1.30 4.92 -11.79
CA ARG A 65 0.36 4.35 -12.79
C ARG A 65 -0.95 5.16 -12.96
N GLY A 66 -1.08 6.26 -12.21
CA GLY A 66 -2.19 7.21 -12.29
C GLY A 66 -3.52 6.77 -11.69
N LYS A 67 -3.48 5.98 -10.59
CA LYS A 67 -4.67 5.58 -9.81
C LYS A 67 -5.56 6.77 -9.41
N SER A 68 -5.01 7.79 -8.76
CA SER A 68 -5.79 8.95 -8.31
C SER A 68 -6.36 9.77 -9.48
N ALA A 69 -5.72 9.74 -10.65
CA ALA A 69 -6.26 10.37 -11.85
C ALA A 69 -7.49 9.61 -12.38
N ALA A 70 -7.38 8.28 -12.51
CA ALA A 70 -8.49 7.42 -12.91
C ALA A 70 -9.68 7.54 -11.93
N LEU A 71 -9.42 7.46 -10.62
CA LEU A 71 -10.46 7.66 -9.60
C LEU A 71 -11.12 9.05 -9.69
N GLY A 72 -10.33 10.11 -9.90
CA GLY A 72 -10.87 11.46 -10.04
C GLY A 72 -11.79 11.62 -11.25
N LEU A 73 -11.42 11.04 -12.39
CA LEU A 73 -12.27 11.00 -13.58
C LEU A 73 -13.56 10.21 -13.35
N SER A 74 -13.47 9.06 -12.67
CA SER A 74 -14.64 8.25 -12.33
C SER A 74 -15.61 8.97 -11.38
N ILE A 75 -15.11 9.74 -10.40
CA ILE A 75 -15.95 10.57 -9.52
C ILE A 75 -16.68 11.66 -10.33
N ALA A 76 -16.01 12.31 -11.28
CA ALA A 76 -16.66 13.29 -12.16
C ALA A 76 -17.79 12.64 -12.99
N GLY A 77 -17.58 11.41 -13.48
CA GLY A 77 -18.64 10.65 -14.13
C GLY A 77 -19.80 10.28 -13.19
N ALA A 78 -19.53 9.94 -11.92
CA ALA A 78 -20.58 9.70 -10.93
C ALA A 78 -21.46 10.93 -10.71
N ILE A 79 -20.86 12.12 -10.66
CA ILE A 79 -21.59 13.40 -10.60
C ILE A 79 -22.49 13.55 -11.84
N ALA A 80 -21.99 13.25 -13.03
CA ALA A 80 -22.75 13.34 -14.27
C ALA A 80 -23.97 12.38 -14.31
N VAL A 81 -23.84 11.19 -13.70
CA VAL A 81 -24.93 10.20 -13.58
C VAL A 81 -25.98 10.63 -12.54
N GLY A 82 -25.64 11.54 -11.62
CA GLY A 82 -26.57 12.11 -10.64
C GLY A 82 -26.32 11.70 -9.18
N TYR A 83 -25.14 11.18 -8.84
CA TYR A 83 -24.80 10.90 -7.44
C TYR A 83 -24.69 12.23 -6.66
N SER A 84 -25.38 12.33 -5.53
CA SER A 84 -25.49 13.57 -4.73
C SER A 84 -24.38 13.71 -3.70
N ASN A 85 -24.12 12.65 -2.94
CA ASN A 85 -23.21 12.70 -1.80
C ASN A 85 -22.06 11.71 -2.00
N ILE A 86 -20.91 12.24 -2.43
CA ILE A 86 -19.70 11.46 -2.65
C ILE A 86 -18.68 11.83 -1.57
N PHE A 87 -18.24 10.86 -0.78
CA PHE A 87 -17.19 11.09 0.20
C PHE A 87 -15.88 10.47 -0.23
N VAL A 88 -14.79 11.19 0.06
CA VAL A 88 -13.42 10.78 -0.23
C VAL A 88 -12.67 10.67 1.08
N THR A 89 -11.89 9.61 1.25
CA THR A 89 -11.04 9.42 2.43
C THR A 89 -9.66 8.94 2.01
N ALA A 90 -8.67 9.38 2.76
CA ALA A 90 -7.24 9.10 2.59
C ALA A 90 -6.55 9.28 3.95
N PRO A 91 -5.38 8.66 4.17
CA PRO A 91 -4.63 8.80 5.43
C PRO A 91 -4.24 10.27 5.72
N SER A 92 -3.98 11.06 4.67
CA SER A 92 -3.74 12.49 4.76
C SER A 92 -4.41 13.22 3.59
N PRO A 93 -4.89 14.46 3.79
CA PRO A 93 -5.56 15.22 2.74
C PRO A 93 -4.59 15.73 1.66
N GLU A 94 -3.29 15.81 1.96
CA GLU A 94 -2.26 16.20 0.98
C GLU A 94 -2.21 15.22 -0.22
N ASN A 95 -2.46 13.93 0.03
CA ASN A 95 -2.45 12.90 -1.01
C ASN A 95 -3.58 13.08 -2.03
N LEU A 96 -4.66 13.79 -1.66
CA LEU A 96 -5.84 13.96 -2.49
C LEU A 96 -5.76 15.14 -3.46
N ARG A 97 -4.68 15.93 -3.44
CA ARG A 97 -4.54 17.07 -4.35
C ARG A 97 -4.72 16.66 -5.82
N THR A 98 -4.05 15.60 -6.24
CA THR A 98 -4.15 15.07 -7.60
C THR A 98 -5.55 14.54 -7.89
N LEU A 99 -6.18 13.84 -6.95
CA LEU A 99 -7.55 13.34 -7.11
C LEU A 99 -8.52 14.49 -7.38
N PHE A 100 -8.53 15.52 -6.53
CA PHE A 100 -9.41 16.68 -6.70
C PHE A 100 -9.12 17.48 -7.97
N GLU A 101 -7.86 17.60 -8.37
CA GLU A 101 -7.50 18.23 -9.65
C GLU A 101 -8.11 17.47 -10.85
N PHE A 102 -8.07 16.14 -10.83
CA PHE A 102 -8.65 15.31 -11.89
C PHE A 102 -10.18 15.25 -11.85
N ILE A 103 -10.79 15.41 -10.67
CA ILE A 103 -12.25 15.65 -10.56
C ILE A 103 -12.61 16.93 -11.32
N CYS A 104 -11.91 18.03 -11.07
CA CYS A 104 -12.18 19.31 -11.74
C CYS A 104 -11.97 19.19 -13.26
N LYS A 105 -10.87 18.53 -13.70
CA LYS A 105 -10.61 18.27 -15.12
C LYS A 105 -11.68 17.40 -15.77
N GLY A 106 -12.20 16.41 -15.05
CA GLY A 106 -13.31 15.56 -15.51
C GLY A 106 -14.62 16.33 -15.63
N LEU A 107 -14.95 17.17 -14.64
CA LEU A 107 -16.13 18.04 -14.67
C LEU A 107 -16.06 19.03 -15.86
N VAL A 108 -14.91 19.65 -16.11
CA VAL A 108 -14.71 20.54 -17.27
C VAL A 108 -14.85 19.77 -18.59
N ALA A 109 -14.36 18.53 -18.67
CA ALA A 109 -14.57 17.68 -19.85
C ALA A 109 -16.04 17.32 -20.09
N LEU A 110 -16.88 17.34 -19.05
CA LEU A 110 -18.32 17.14 -19.09
C LEU A 110 -19.10 18.47 -19.17
N GLU A 111 -18.44 19.56 -19.58
CA GLU A 111 -19.04 20.89 -19.79
C GLU A 111 -19.60 21.53 -18.50
N TYR A 112 -18.96 21.26 -17.34
CA TYR A 112 -19.18 22.01 -16.12
C TYR A 112 -18.19 23.18 -16.06
N GLU A 113 -18.65 24.34 -15.59
CA GLU A 113 -17.87 25.58 -15.56
C GLU A 113 -17.61 25.95 -14.09
N GLU A 114 -16.35 26.20 -13.73
CA GLU A 114 -15.97 26.62 -12.38
C GLU A 114 -16.54 28.02 -12.09
N GLY A 115 -17.07 28.23 -10.88
CA GLY A 115 -17.71 29.48 -10.45
C GLY A 115 -19.16 29.67 -10.93
N LYS A 116 -19.64 28.83 -11.85
CA LYS A 116 -21.06 28.81 -12.27
C LYS A 116 -21.74 27.51 -11.90
N HIS A 117 -21.13 26.38 -12.25
CA HIS A 117 -21.68 25.05 -12.05
C HIS A 117 -21.10 24.36 -10.82
N PHE A 118 -19.87 24.68 -10.42
CA PHE A 118 -19.25 24.15 -9.21
C PHE A 118 -18.25 25.11 -8.57
N ASP A 119 -18.06 24.97 -7.26
CA ASP A 119 -17.09 25.72 -6.46
C ASP A 119 -16.19 24.78 -5.66
N VAL A 120 -14.90 25.11 -5.60
CA VAL A 120 -13.89 24.36 -4.84
C VAL A 120 -13.62 25.06 -3.51
N VAL A 121 -13.83 24.34 -2.40
CA VAL A 121 -13.58 24.82 -1.04
C VAL A 121 -12.26 24.26 -0.52
N ILE A 122 -11.35 25.18 -0.24
CA ILE A 122 -10.01 24.89 0.27
C ILE A 122 -9.99 25.05 1.80
N SER A 123 -9.20 24.23 2.48
CA SER A 123 -8.97 24.36 3.92
C SER A 123 -8.41 25.73 4.31
N ALA A 124 -9.00 26.35 5.33
CA ALA A 124 -8.46 27.52 6.00
C ALA A 124 -7.35 27.18 7.02
N ASN A 125 -7.19 25.90 7.40
CA ASN A 125 -6.20 25.50 8.39
C ASN A 125 -4.79 25.46 7.79
N PRO A 126 -3.80 26.21 8.34
CA PRO A 126 -2.41 26.20 7.86
C PRO A 126 -1.77 24.81 7.86
N GLU A 127 -2.12 23.95 8.83
CA GLU A 127 -1.58 22.59 8.95
C GLU A 127 -1.96 21.69 7.77
N LEU A 128 -3.06 22.01 7.10
CA LEU A 128 -3.58 21.25 5.96
C LEU A 128 -3.04 21.76 4.62
N LYS A 129 -2.02 22.64 4.62
CA LYS A 129 -1.30 23.15 3.45
C LYS A 129 -2.20 23.51 2.24
N LYS A 130 -3.34 24.18 2.48
CA LYS A 130 -4.32 24.54 1.43
C LYS A 130 -4.87 23.32 0.66
N ALA A 131 -5.08 22.20 1.33
CA ALA A 131 -5.74 21.05 0.73
C ALA A 131 -7.22 21.35 0.41
N THR A 132 -7.69 20.84 -0.73
CA THR A 132 -9.11 20.87 -1.10
C THR A 132 -9.89 19.95 -0.16
N ILE A 133 -10.92 20.49 0.50
CA ILE A 133 -11.76 19.72 1.43
C ILE A 133 -13.09 19.35 0.79
N ARG A 134 -13.67 20.24 -0.01
CA ARG A 134 -15.01 20.03 -0.56
C ARG A 134 -15.14 20.64 -1.94
N ILE A 135 -15.92 20.01 -2.81
CA ILE A 135 -16.42 20.57 -4.07
C ILE A 135 -17.94 20.56 -4.00
N ASN A 136 -18.56 21.72 -4.21
CA ASN A 136 -20.01 21.83 -4.32
C ASN A 136 -20.39 21.99 -5.79
N ILE A 137 -21.38 21.24 -6.27
CA ILE A 137 -21.86 21.28 -7.64
C ILE A 137 -23.35 21.61 -7.62
N TYR A 138 -23.80 22.46 -8.56
CA TYR A 138 -25.16 23.02 -8.59
C TYR A 138 -25.84 22.94 -9.96
N LYS A 139 -25.24 22.29 -10.97
CA LYS A 139 -25.73 22.32 -12.37
C LYS A 139 -27.16 21.77 -12.54
N GLN A 140 -27.42 20.58 -12.00
CA GLN A 140 -28.72 19.90 -12.12
C GLN A 140 -29.47 19.92 -10.78
N HIS A 141 -28.79 19.45 -9.74
CA HIS A 141 -29.20 19.54 -8.34
C HIS A 141 -27.95 19.79 -7.49
N ARG A 142 -28.16 20.00 -6.19
CA ARG A 142 -27.05 20.14 -5.26
C ARG A 142 -26.35 18.79 -5.09
N GLN A 143 -25.08 18.75 -5.45
CA GLN A 143 -24.20 17.60 -5.25
C GLN A 143 -22.96 18.06 -4.48
N THR A 144 -22.40 17.19 -3.68
CA THR A 144 -21.24 17.49 -2.84
C THR A 144 -20.23 16.36 -2.89
N ILE A 145 -18.98 16.74 -3.11
CA ILE A 145 -17.83 15.86 -2.93
C ILE A 145 -17.07 16.36 -1.71
N GLN A 146 -16.91 15.54 -0.69
CA GLN A 146 -16.28 15.96 0.56
C GLN A 146 -15.20 14.98 1.02
N TYR A 147 -14.07 15.54 1.46
CA TYR A 147 -13.08 14.81 2.23
C TYR A 147 -13.56 14.57 3.67
N ILE A 148 -13.44 13.34 4.12
CA ILE A 148 -13.64 12.95 5.51
C ILE A 148 -12.39 12.22 6.01
N LEU A 149 -12.16 12.29 7.32
CA LEU A 149 -11.09 11.52 7.95
C LEU A 149 -11.53 10.06 8.14
N PRO A 150 -10.62 9.08 8.05
CA PRO A 150 -10.96 7.66 8.16
C PRO A 150 -11.67 7.25 9.47
N HIS A 151 -11.51 8.02 10.55
CA HIS A 151 -12.16 7.76 11.84
C HIS A 151 -13.58 8.32 11.94
N GLU A 152 -13.99 9.23 11.05
CA GLU A 152 -15.30 9.89 11.08
C GLU A 152 -16.36 9.07 10.33
N HIS A 153 -16.40 7.75 10.54
CA HIS A 153 -17.29 6.86 9.80
C HIS A 153 -18.79 7.14 10.07
N GLU A 154 -19.12 7.80 11.17
CA GLU A 154 -20.51 8.16 11.52
C GLU A 154 -21.15 9.12 10.52
N LYS A 155 -20.34 9.95 9.86
CA LYS A 155 -20.81 10.89 8.83
C LYS A 155 -21.27 10.17 7.55
N LEU A 156 -20.94 8.89 7.37
CA LEU A 156 -21.24 8.10 6.17
C LEU A 156 -22.71 7.67 6.03
N SER A 157 -23.59 8.04 6.95
CA SER A 157 -25.01 7.64 6.90
C SER A 157 -25.76 8.12 5.64
N GLN A 158 -25.30 9.21 5.01
CA GLN A 158 -25.91 9.81 3.81
C GLN A 158 -25.06 9.63 2.54
N VAL A 159 -24.03 8.78 2.57
CA VAL A 159 -23.12 8.61 1.43
C VAL A 159 -23.72 7.66 0.39
N GLU A 160 -23.61 8.03 -0.88
CA GLU A 160 -24.02 7.17 -2.00
C GLU A 160 -22.80 6.47 -2.63
N LEU A 161 -21.67 7.18 -2.68
CA LEU A 161 -20.37 6.67 -3.15
C LEU A 161 -19.26 7.06 -2.17
N LEU A 162 -18.55 6.06 -1.65
CA LEU A 162 -17.34 6.27 -0.86
C LEU A 162 -16.10 5.92 -1.69
N VAL A 163 -15.14 6.83 -1.75
CA VAL A 163 -13.84 6.59 -2.37
C VAL A 163 -12.75 6.62 -1.31
N VAL A 164 -12.01 5.52 -1.19
CA VAL A 164 -10.87 5.37 -0.28
C VAL A 164 -9.59 5.31 -1.12
N ASP A 165 -8.78 6.37 -1.09
CA ASP A 165 -7.45 6.37 -1.70
C ASP A 165 -6.39 5.92 -0.68
N GLU A 166 -5.41 5.15 -1.13
CA GLU A 166 -4.39 4.50 -0.30
C GLU A 166 -4.96 3.70 0.89
N ALA A 167 -5.96 2.86 0.61
CA ALA A 167 -6.67 2.07 1.62
C ALA A 167 -5.74 1.17 2.47
N ALA A 168 -4.63 0.72 1.92
CA ALA A 168 -3.70 -0.15 2.64
C ALA A 168 -2.84 0.58 3.69
N ALA A 169 -2.76 1.92 3.62
CA ALA A 169 -2.19 2.76 4.67
C ALA A 169 -3.16 3.04 5.83
N ILE A 170 -4.43 2.61 5.71
CA ILE A 170 -5.45 2.71 6.76
C ILE A 170 -5.53 1.35 7.49
N PRO A 171 -5.62 1.33 8.83
CA PRO A 171 -5.76 0.08 9.58
C PRO A 171 -7.01 -0.71 9.16
N LEU A 172 -6.88 -2.04 9.03
CA LEU A 172 -7.96 -2.92 8.56
C LEU A 172 -9.28 -2.77 9.33
N PRO A 173 -9.31 -2.65 10.67
CA PRO A 173 -10.57 -2.44 11.40
C PRO A 173 -11.29 -1.16 10.97
N MET A 174 -10.54 -0.09 10.70
CA MET A 174 -11.10 1.17 10.22
C MET A 174 -11.64 1.02 8.79
N VAL A 175 -10.88 0.38 7.90
CA VAL A 175 -11.36 0.10 6.53
C VAL A 175 -12.66 -0.69 6.58
N LYS A 176 -12.77 -1.71 7.45
CA LYS A 176 -14.02 -2.47 7.63
C LYS A 176 -15.19 -1.61 8.11
N SER A 177 -14.96 -0.68 9.04
CA SER A 177 -16.00 0.25 9.51
C SER A 177 -16.48 1.21 8.41
N LEU A 178 -15.62 1.51 7.42
CA LEU A 178 -15.95 2.35 6.27
C LEU A 178 -16.74 1.59 5.19
N LEU A 179 -16.80 0.26 5.22
CA LEU A 179 -17.53 -0.55 4.24
C LEU A 179 -19.01 -0.68 4.63
N GLY A 180 -19.82 0.33 4.26
CA GLY A 180 -21.27 0.37 4.50
C GLY A 180 -22.12 -0.12 3.31
N PRO A 181 -23.46 0.03 3.38
CA PRO A 181 -24.41 -0.43 2.36
C PRO A 181 -24.52 0.55 1.17
N TYR A 182 -23.38 0.99 0.65
CA TYR A 182 -23.23 1.90 -0.49
C TYR A 182 -22.10 1.41 -1.40
N LEU A 183 -21.98 2.03 -2.58
CA LEU A 183 -20.90 1.74 -3.52
C LEU A 183 -19.56 2.24 -2.94
N VAL A 184 -18.53 1.39 -2.96
CA VAL A 184 -17.20 1.74 -2.45
C VAL A 184 -16.14 1.55 -3.52
N PHE A 185 -15.36 2.58 -3.78
CA PHE A 185 -14.13 2.49 -4.57
C PHE A 185 -12.92 2.47 -3.65
N LEU A 186 -12.07 1.47 -3.81
CA LEU A 186 -10.83 1.32 -3.07
C LEU A 186 -9.65 1.49 -4.03
N SER A 187 -8.68 2.30 -3.66
CA SER A 187 -7.37 2.36 -4.32
C SER A 187 -6.29 1.99 -3.32
N SER A 188 -5.32 1.20 -3.77
CA SER A 188 -4.17 0.81 -2.97
C SER A 188 -2.91 0.83 -3.83
N THR A 189 -1.86 1.47 -3.33
CA THR A 189 -0.51 1.20 -3.83
C THR A 189 -0.09 -0.23 -3.48
N VAL A 190 0.48 -0.91 -4.48
CA VAL A 190 1.20 -2.18 -4.33
C VAL A 190 2.55 -1.99 -5.00
N ASN A 191 3.62 -2.58 -4.48
CA ASN A 191 4.99 -2.46 -5.01
C ASN A 191 5.48 -1.00 -5.18
N GLY A 192 6.21 -0.49 -4.19
CA GLY A 192 6.78 0.86 -4.20
C GLY A 192 7.33 1.27 -2.83
N TYR A 193 8.03 2.41 -2.78
CA TYR A 193 8.74 2.87 -1.58
C TYR A 193 7.84 3.28 -0.38
N GLU A 194 6.56 3.54 -0.65
CA GLU A 194 5.52 3.80 0.36
C GLU A 194 4.50 2.65 0.43
N GLY A 195 4.71 1.57 -0.33
CA GLY A 195 3.80 0.45 -0.43
C GLY A 195 3.73 -0.30 0.89
N THR A 196 2.58 -0.20 1.56
CA THR A 196 2.20 -1.12 2.63
C THR A 196 2.19 -2.56 2.10
N GLY A 197 2.68 -3.50 2.90
CA GLY A 197 2.88 -4.89 2.50
C GLY A 197 1.64 -5.48 1.82
N ARG A 198 1.82 -6.06 0.63
CA ARG A 198 0.76 -6.71 -0.18
C ARG A 198 -0.05 -7.73 0.61
N SER A 199 0.49 -8.27 1.71
CA SER A 199 -0.21 -9.21 2.60
C SER A 199 -1.51 -8.63 3.20
N LEU A 200 -1.59 -7.33 3.46
CA LEU A 200 -2.83 -6.71 3.93
C LEU A 200 -3.84 -6.53 2.81
N SER A 201 -3.39 -6.02 1.66
CA SER A 201 -4.21 -5.90 0.46
C SER A 201 -4.77 -7.28 0.07
N LEU A 202 -3.97 -8.34 0.18
CA LEU A 202 -4.40 -9.72 -0.05
C LEU A 202 -5.42 -10.19 0.99
N LYS A 203 -5.21 -9.95 2.29
CA LYS A 203 -6.19 -10.32 3.33
C LYS A 203 -7.53 -9.59 3.15
N LEU A 204 -7.50 -8.31 2.81
CA LEU A 204 -8.70 -7.52 2.55
C LEU A 204 -9.41 -8.02 1.28
N VAL A 205 -8.66 -8.22 0.18
CA VAL A 205 -9.20 -8.75 -1.08
C VAL A 205 -9.79 -10.14 -0.88
N GLN A 206 -9.08 -11.04 -0.19
CA GLN A 206 -9.56 -12.39 0.09
C GLN A 206 -10.85 -12.34 0.92
N GLN A 207 -10.92 -11.51 1.96
CA GLN A 207 -12.14 -11.33 2.75
C GLN A 207 -13.31 -10.79 1.91
N LEU A 208 -13.06 -9.81 1.04
CA LEU A 208 -14.09 -9.26 0.14
C LEU A 208 -14.53 -10.27 -0.93
N GLN A 209 -13.60 -11.08 -1.45
CA GLN A 209 -13.88 -12.15 -2.40
C GLN A 209 -14.69 -13.28 -1.76
N GLU A 210 -14.33 -13.71 -0.56
CA GLU A 210 -15.07 -14.73 0.20
C GLU A 210 -16.51 -14.27 0.47
N GLN A 211 -16.71 -13.00 0.86
CA GLN A 211 -18.03 -12.41 1.04
C GLN A 211 -18.84 -12.36 -0.26
N SER A 212 -18.20 -12.01 -1.38
CA SER A 212 -18.83 -12.03 -2.71
C SER A 212 -19.26 -13.45 -3.11
N HIS A 213 -18.38 -14.46 -2.93
CA HIS A 213 -18.65 -15.85 -3.30
C HIS A 213 -19.69 -16.56 -2.42
N GLN A 214 -19.74 -16.27 -1.12
CA GLN A 214 -20.77 -16.82 -0.22
C GLN A 214 -22.17 -16.32 -0.58
N SER A 215 -22.23 -15.12 -1.14
CA SER A 215 -23.49 -14.49 -1.52
C SER A 215 -24.03 -14.93 -2.87
N ALA A 216 -23.17 -15.40 -3.77
CA ALA A 216 -23.59 -16.04 -5.01
C ALA A 216 -24.23 -17.43 -4.79
N LYS A 217 -24.02 -18.04 -3.62
CA LYS A 217 -24.56 -19.37 -3.25
C LYS A 217 -25.79 -19.32 -2.34
N SER A 218 -26.10 -18.16 -1.75
CA SER A 218 -27.27 -17.97 -0.88
C SER A 218 -28.33 -17.18 -1.64
N THR A 219 -29.56 -17.70 -1.67
CA THR A 219 -30.72 -17.14 -2.39
C THR A 219 -31.29 -15.86 -1.75
N GLU A 220 -30.66 -15.37 -0.68
CA GLU A 220 -31.00 -14.12 0.01
C GLU A 220 -29.96 -13.05 -0.37
N GLY A 221 -30.33 -12.14 -1.27
CA GLY A 221 -29.48 -11.15 -1.96
C GLY A 221 -28.80 -10.09 -1.08
N THR A 222 -28.02 -10.52 -0.09
CA THR A 222 -27.29 -9.67 0.85
C THR A 222 -25.83 -9.42 0.47
N GLY A 223 -25.41 -9.98 -0.68
CA GLY A 223 -24.02 -10.00 -1.12
C GLY A 223 -23.43 -8.71 -1.61
N ARG A 224 -22.16 -8.47 -1.24
CA ARG A 224 -21.34 -7.40 -1.79
C ARG A 224 -20.65 -7.89 -3.06
N LEU A 225 -20.93 -7.25 -4.19
CA LEU A 225 -20.22 -7.50 -5.45
C LEU A 225 -18.80 -6.95 -5.34
N PHE A 226 -17.79 -7.77 -5.60
CA PHE A 226 -16.39 -7.35 -5.58
C PHE A 226 -15.77 -7.47 -6.97
N LYS A 227 -15.29 -6.33 -7.53
CA LYS A 227 -14.52 -6.29 -8.78
C LYS A 227 -13.11 -5.80 -8.49
N LYS A 228 -12.10 -6.50 -8.99
CA LYS A 228 -10.68 -6.17 -8.84
C LYS A 228 -10.11 -5.67 -10.17
N ILE A 229 -9.37 -4.57 -10.13
CA ILE A 229 -8.68 -3.96 -11.26
C ILE A 229 -7.20 -3.81 -10.89
N GLU A 230 -6.29 -4.13 -11.81
CA GLU A 230 -4.86 -3.87 -11.63
C GLU A 230 -4.37 -2.92 -12.73
N LEU A 231 -3.61 -1.88 -12.36
CA LEU A 231 -2.94 -1.01 -13.35
C LEU A 231 -1.46 -1.35 -13.39
N SER A 232 -0.97 -1.69 -14.57
CA SER A 232 0.42 -2.10 -14.82
C SER A 232 1.20 -1.02 -15.57
N GLU A 233 0.54 -0.30 -16.48
CA GLU A 233 1.16 0.65 -17.41
C GLU A 233 1.49 2.02 -16.77
N SER A 234 2.75 2.44 -16.88
CA SER A 234 3.24 3.72 -16.36
C SER A 234 2.74 4.90 -17.19
N ILE A 235 2.39 6.01 -16.52
CA ILE A 235 2.06 7.27 -17.22
C ILE A 235 3.25 8.20 -17.38
N ARG A 236 4.39 7.91 -16.75
CA ARG A 236 5.56 8.83 -16.73
C ARG A 236 6.69 8.39 -17.65
N TYR A 237 6.76 7.09 -17.94
CA TYR A 237 7.82 6.46 -18.70
C TYR A 237 7.25 5.25 -19.44
N ALA A 238 8.02 4.69 -20.38
CA ALA A 238 7.57 3.57 -21.19
C ALA A 238 7.45 2.29 -20.35
N SER A 239 6.55 1.40 -20.76
CA SER A 239 6.47 0.05 -20.20
C SER A 239 7.77 -0.73 -20.45
N GLY A 240 8.26 -1.42 -19.41
CA GLY A 240 9.50 -2.19 -19.50
C GLY A 240 10.78 -1.35 -19.42
N ASP A 241 10.73 -0.17 -18.79
CA ASP A 241 11.91 0.66 -18.57
C ASP A 241 13.01 -0.13 -17.81
N PRO A 242 14.22 -0.29 -18.39
CA PRO A 242 15.31 -1.03 -17.74
C PRO A 242 15.77 -0.38 -16.43
N ILE A 243 15.64 0.95 -16.29
CA ILE A 243 16.00 1.67 -15.06
C ILE A 243 14.99 1.37 -13.96
N GLU A 244 13.70 1.31 -14.28
CA GLU A 244 12.66 0.90 -13.32
C GLU A 244 12.89 -0.55 -12.86
N SER A 245 13.14 -1.46 -13.80
CA SER A 245 13.41 -2.87 -13.50
C SER A 245 14.65 -3.04 -12.63
N TRP A 246 15.74 -2.33 -12.95
CA TRP A 246 16.95 -2.31 -12.15
C TRP A 246 16.70 -1.78 -10.74
N LEU A 247 15.98 -0.65 -10.61
CA LEU A 247 15.69 -0.03 -9.32
C LEU A 247 14.81 -0.94 -8.45
N ASN A 248 13.79 -1.57 -9.04
CA ASN A 248 12.91 -2.51 -8.34
C ASN A 248 13.66 -3.77 -7.88
N THR A 249 14.61 -4.24 -8.69
CA THR A 249 15.47 -5.38 -8.34
C THR A 249 16.39 -4.99 -7.18
N LEU A 250 17.12 -3.88 -7.32
CA LEU A 250 18.08 -3.40 -6.32
C LEU A 250 17.43 -3.13 -4.96
N LEU A 251 16.29 -2.44 -4.95
CA LEU A 251 15.58 -2.10 -3.72
C LEU A 251 14.65 -3.21 -3.23
N CYS A 252 14.62 -4.35 -3.91
CA CYS A 252 13.71 -5.45 -3.60
C CYS A 252 12.27 -4.93 -3.42
N LEU A 253 11.68 -4.30 -4.45
CA LEU A 253 10.30 -3.80 -4.39
C LEU A 253 9.28 -4.80 -4.93
N ASP A 254 9.70 -5.69 -5.83
CA ASP A 254 8.85 -6.69 -6.50
C ASP A 254 8.82 -8.06 -5.79
N VAL A 255 9.37 -8.12 -4.58
CA VAL A 255 9.58 -9.36 -3.79
C VAL A 255 8.30 -10.08 -3.38
N SER A 256 7.12 -9.51 -3.62
CA SER A 256 5.86 -10.19 -3.33
C SER A 256 5.63 -11.43 -4.21
N ASN A 257 6.23 -11.50 -5.40
CA ASN A 257 6.22 -12.70 -6.24
C ASN A 257 7.35 -13.69 -5.87
N ALA A 258 8.27 -13.28 -5.00
CA ALA A 258 9.45 -14.05 -4.62
C ALA A 258 9.30 -14.78 -3.27
N ILE A 259 8.10 -14.76 -2.66
CA ILE A 259 7.80 -15.63 -1.51
C ILE A 259 7.80 -17.07 -2.06
N PRO A 260 8.79 -17.91 -1.73
CA PRO A 260 8.85 -19.26 -2.26
C PRO A 260 7.68 -20.05 -1.68
N ASN A 261 6.98 -20.83 -2.51
CA ASN A 261 6.07 -21.83 -1.98
C ASN A 261 6.89 -22.90 -1.26
N ILE A 262 6.86 -22.86 0.07
CA ILE A 262 7.51 -23.87 0.90
C ILE A 262 6.89 -25.23 0.57
N SER A 263 7.70 -26.13 0.02
CA SER A 263 7.24 -27.46 -0.41
C SER A 263 6.98 -28.40 0.76
N ARG A 264 7.68 -28.22 1.89
CA ARG A 264 7.48 -28.98 3.13
C ARG A 264 7.81 -28.10 4.33
N LEU A 265 6.90 -28.05 5.29
CA LEU A 265 7.12 -27.39 6.59
C LEU A 265 7.66 -28.43 7.58
N PRO A 266 8.97 -28.42 7.91
CA PRO A 266 9.56 -29.31 8.91
C PRO A 266 9.07 -28.95 10.32
N PRO A 267 9.03 -29.88 11.28
CA PRO A 267 8.71 -29.52 12.67
C PRO A 267 9.72 -28.49 13.20
N ALA A 268 9.24 -27.52 13.99
CA ALA A 268 10.07 -26.39 14.44
C ALA A 268 11.32 -26.82 15.24
N SER A 269 11.30 -28.01 15.86
CA SER A 269 12.44 -28.59 16.60
C SER A 269 13.62 -28.99 15.72
N GLU A 270 13.41 -29.21 14.43
CA GLU A 270 14.45 -29.59 13.45
C GLU A 270 15.02 -28.36 12.72
N CYS A 271 14.59 -27.16 13.09
CA CYS A 271 15.03 -25.92 12.46
C CYS A 271 16.11 -25.25 13.30
N ASP A 272 17.20 -24.87 12.63
CA ASP A 272 18.33 -24.18 13.24
C ASP A 272 18.37 -22.70 12.84
N LEU A 273 18.88 -21.89 13.76
CA LEU A 273 19.04 -20.45 13.58
C LEU A 273 20.47 -20.15 13.10
N TYR A 274 20.58 -19.50 11.95
CA TYR A 274 21.86 -19.14 11.34
C TYR A 274 22.09 -17.64 11.40
N TYR A 275 23.33 -17.26 11.71
CA TYR A 275 23.80 -15.89 11.61
C TYR A 275 24.15 -15.55 10.15
N VAL A 276 23.58 -14.47 9.62
CA VAL A 276 23.84 -14.04 8.24
C VAL A 276 24.96 -13.02 8.23
N ASN A 277 26.03 -13.32 7.50
CA ASN A 277 27.09 -12.35 7.25
C ASN A 277 26.61 -11.31 6.22
N ARG A 278 26.52 -10.06 6.66
CA ARG A 278 26.07 -8.92 5.87
C ARG A 278 26.94 -8.64 4.65
N ASP A 279 28.26 -8.75 4.78
CA ASP A 279 29.18 -8.43 3.69
C ASP A 279 28.98 -9.41 2.53
N THR A 280 28.71 -10.69 2.84
CA THR A 280 28.38 -11.70 1.83
C THR A 280 26.98 -11.54 1.26
N LEU A 281 26.03 -11.07 2.08
CA LEU A 281 24.65 -10.83 1.67
C LEU A 281 24.55 -9.68 0.66
N PHE A 282 25.27 -8.58 0.91
CA PHE A 282 25.28 -7.38 0.07
C PHE A 282 26.40 -7.38 -1.00
N SER A 283 26.99 -8.54 -1.30
CA SER A 283 28.06 -8.70 -2.30
C SER A 283 27.58 -8.62 -3.76
N TYR A 284 26.26 -8.55 -3.99
CA TYR A 284 25.63 -8.56 -5.31
C TYR A 284 25.93 -9.83 -6.14
N HIS A 285 26.27 -10.93 -5.47
CA HIS A 285 26.32 -12.25 -6.11
C HIS A 285 24.90 -12.76 -6.40
N LYS A 286 24.72 -13.51 -7.50
CA LYS A 286 23.41 -13.98 -7.96
C LYS A 286 22.61 -14.73 -6.89
N ASP A 287 23.27 -15.62 -6.14
CA ASP A 287 22.62 -16.41 -5.10
C ASP A 287 22.35 -15.59 -3.82
N SER A 288 23.25 -14.65 -3.50
CA SER A 288 23.07 -13.71 -2.38
C SER A 288 21.91 -12.77 -2.64
N GLU A 289 21.75 -12.29 -3.87
CA GLU A 289 20.64 -11.43 -4.29
C GLU A 289 19.31 -12.17 -4.21
N LEU A 290 19.27 -13.42 -4.69
CA LEU A 290 18.08 -14.26 -4.55
C LEU A 290 17.73 -14.52 -3.07
N PHE A 291 18.75 -14.75 -2.22
CA PHE A 291 18.55 -14.92 -0.78
C PHE A 291 18.05 -13.62 -0.11
N LEU A 292 18.63 -12.47 -0.46
CA LEU A 292 18.22 -11.15 0.02
C LEU A 292 16.78 -10.85 -0.39
N GLN A 293 16.40 -11.14 -1.63
CA GLN A 293 15.03 -11.03 -2.10
C GLN A 293 14.09 -11.92 -1.28
N ARG A 294 14.40 -13.20 -1.07
CA ARG A 294 13.56 -14.08 -0.22
C ARG A 294 13.40 -13.53 1.20
N MET A 295 14.49 -13.04 1.79
CA MET A 295 14.48 -12.43 3.12
C MET A 295 13.61 -11.17 3.15
N MET A 296 13.74 -10.30 2.15
CA MET A 296 13.00 -9.04 2.09
C MET A 296 11.52 -9.26 1.75
N ALA A 297 11.20 -10.29 0.96
CA ALA A 297 9.83 -10.75 0.74
C ALA A 297 9.13 -11.11 2.05
N LEU A 298 9.83 -11.79 2.96
CA LEU A 298 9.31 -12.14 4.28
C LEU A 298 9.07 -10.91 5.16
N TYR A 299 10.00 -9.94 5.16
CA TYR A 299 9.81 -8.68 5.87
C TYR A 299 8.58 -7.93 5.34
N VAL A 300 8.47 -7.80 4.02
CA VAL A 300 7.35 -7.12 3.37
C VAL A 300 6.03 -7.82 3.64
N ALA A 301 6.02 -9.16 3.70
CA ALA A 301 4.83 -9.93 4.01
C ALA A 301 4.39 -9.81 5.47
N SER A 302 5.33 -9.70 6.41
CA SER A 302 5.05 -9.73 7.85
C SER A 302 4.72 -8.36 8.45
N HIS A 303 5.28 -7.28 7.90
CA HIS A 303 5.15 -5.94 8.46
C HIS A 303 4.13 -5.07 7.71
N TYR A 304 3.39 -4.25 8.48
CA TYR A 304 2.33 -3.37 7.98
C TYR A 304 2.86 -2.27 7.05
N LYS A 305 3.99 -1.66 7.41
CA LYS A 305 4.63 -0.58 6.66
C LYS A 305 6.12 -0.86 6.59
N ASN A 306 6.66 -0.81 5.37
CA ASN A 306 8.08 -0.96 5.11
C ASN A 306 8.58 0.27 4.37
N SER A 307 9.85 0.61 4.57
CA SER A 307 10.52 1.66 3.82
C SER A 307 11.76 1.07 3.16
N PRO A 308 12.11 1.46 1.92
CA PRO A 308 13.38 1.06 1.31
C PRO A 308 14.60 1.48 2.14
N ASN A 309 14.47 2.53 2.96
CA ASN A 309 15.51 2.97 3.88
C ASN A 309 15.85 1.89 4.93
N ASP A 310 14.95 0.94 5.18
CA ASP A 310 15.22 -0.20 6.07
C ASP A 310 16.37 -1.07 5.54
N LEU A 311 16.45 -1.25 4.22
CA LEU A 311 17.51 -2.01 3.56
C LEU A 311 18.86 -1.29 3.72
N GLN A 312 18.86 0.03 3.56
CA GLN A 312 20.04 0.86 3.80
C GLN A 312 20.48 0.78 5.26
N LEU A 313 19.55 0.88 6.21
CA LEU A 313 19.86 0.76 7.64
C LEU A 313 20.49 -0.60 7.97
N MET A 314 19.96 -1.68 7.39
CA MET A 314 20.51 -3.03 7.56
C MET A 314 21.91 -3.20 6.96
N ALA A 315 22.21 -2.51 5.86
CA ALA A 315 23.51 -2.58 5.21
C ALA A 315 24.56 -1.74 5.95
N ASP A 316 24.20 -0.54 6.41
CA ASP A 316 25.13 0.45 6.95
C ASP A 316 25.39 0.27 8.45
N ALA A 317 24.34 0.14 9.26
CA ALA A 317 24.48 0.26 10.71
C ALA A 317 25.14 -1.00 11.33
N PRO A 318 26.34 -0.92 11.91
CA PRO A 318 27.13 -2.09 12.37
C PRO A 318 26.46 -2.86 13.52
N ALA A 319 25.66 -2.17 14.34
CA ALA A 319 24.93 -2.77 15.45
C ALA A 319 23.78 -3.69 15.01
N HIS A 320 23.39 -3.67 13.73
CA HIS A 320 22.35 -4.53 13.19
C HIS A 320 22.91 -5.89 12.76
N HIS A 321 22.30 -6.93 13.33
CA HIS A 321 22.58 -8.33 13.08
C HIS A 321 21.33 -9.01 12.53
N LEU A 322 21.53 -9.94 11.58
CA LEU A 322 20.46 -10.67 10.92
C LEU A 322 20.61 -12.15 11.24
N PHE A 323 19.51 -12.76 11.66
CA PHE A 323 19.42 -14.20 11.87
C PHE A 323 18.28 -14.77 11.04
N VAL A 324 18.48 -15.96 10.51
CA VAL A 324 17.51 -16.67 9.66
C VAL A 324 17.29 -18.07 10.21
N LEU A 325 16.02 -18.44 10.35
CA LEU A 325 15.62 -19.80 10.70
C LEU A 325 15.42 -20.57 9.41
N LEU A 326 16.22 -21.62 9.21
CA LEU A 326 16.17 -22.46 8.03
C LEU A 326 15.61 -23.84 8.38
N GLY A 327 14.93 -24.46 7.42
CA GLY A 327 14.63 -25.90 7.50
C GLY A 327 15.90 -26.74 7.39
N PRO A 328 15.83 -28.04 7.72
CA PRO A 328 16.97 -28.95 7.58
C PRO A 328 17.43 -28.96 6.13
N VAL A 329 18.70 -28.61 5.92
CA VAL A 329 19.30 -28.49 4.59
C VAL A 329 19.88 -29.84 4.20
N ASP A 330 19.44 -30.36 3.05
CA ASP A 330 20.02 -31.55 2.45
C ASP A 330 21.28 -31.11 1.67
N GLU A 331 22.46 -31.28 2.27
CA GLU A 331 23.75 -30.88 1.67
C GLU A 331 23.99 -31.49 0.27
N SER A 332 23.30 -32.59 -0.05
CA SER A 332 23.38 -33.24 -1.36
C SER A 332 22.68 -32.48 -2.47
N LYS A 333 21.73 -31.60 -2.14
CA LYS A 333 21.01 -30.75 -3.08
C LYS A 333 21.59 -29.36 -3.01
N ASN A 334 22.27 -28.94 -4.07
CA ASN A 334 22.82 -27.59 -4.21
C ASN A 334 21.72 -26.54 -4.46
N GLN A 335 20.74 -26.47 -3.54
CA GLN A 335 19.57 -25.62 -3.61
C GLN A 335 19.59 -24.68 -2.41
N LEU A 336 19.26 -23.41 -2.67
CA LEU A 336 19.12 -22.41 -1.61
C LEU A 336 18.03 -22.83 -0.61
N PRO A 337 18.32 -22.87 0.70
CA PRO A 337 17.37 -23.30 1.71
C PRO A 337 16.18 -22.33 1.79
N ASP A 338 15.04 -22.88 2.21
CA ASP A 338 13.84 -22.08 2.43
C ASP A 338 13.95 -21.32 3.76
N ILE A 339 13.73 -20.01 3.68
CA ILE A 339 13.76 -19.13 4.85
C ILE A 339 12.38 -19.18 5.52
N LEU A 340 12.32 -19.71 6.74
CA LEU A 340 11.06 -19.87 7.49
C LEU A 340 10.76 -18.66 8.38
N CYS A 341 11.79 -18.11 9.00
CA CYS A 341 11.71 -16.92 9.84
C CYS A 341 12.98 -16.08 9.70
N VAL A 342 12.84 -14.75 9.79
CA VAL A 342 13.95 -13.80 9.82
C VAL A 342 13.83 -12.95 11.08
N LEU A 343 14.95 -12.76 11.77
CA LEU A 343 15.09 -11.91 12.94
C LEU A 343 16.11 -10.81 12.64
N GLN A 344 15.70 -9.56 12.89
CA GLN A 344 16.60 -8.41 12.90
C GLN A 344 16.84 -7.99 14.35
N VAL A 345 18.09 -8.01 14.77
CA VAL A 345 18.51 -7.65 16.13
C VAL A 345 19.42 -6.42 16.05
N CYS A 346 19.23 -5.47 16.94
CA CYS A 346 20.13 -4.32 17.11
C CYS A 346 20.76 -4.40 18.49
N LEU A 347 22.09 -4.35 18.57
CA LEU A 347 22.80 -4.21 19.85
C LEU A 347 22.72 -2.75 20.30
N GLU A 348 22.21 -2.52 21.50
CA GLU A 348 22.01 -1.19 22.06
C GLU A 348 22.69 -1.05 23.42
N GLY A 349 23.09 0.17 23.77
CA GLY A 349 23.61 0.51 25.10
C GLY A 349 25.11 0.84 25.14
N GLN A 350 25.75 0.60 26.28
CA GLN A 350 27.12 1.08 26.58
C GLN A 350 27.26 2.61 26.46
N ILE A 351 26.19 3.35 26.76
CA ILE A 351 26.18 4.81 26.68
C ILE A 351 26.87 5.38 27.91
N SER A 352 27.77 6.34 27.67
CA SER A 352 28.48 7.01 28.75
C SER A 352 27.51 7.79 29.64
N ARG A 353 27.71 7.72 30.95
CA ARG A 353 26.87 8.42 31.94
C ARG A 353 26.85 9.93 31.72
N GLN A 354 27.96 10.50 31.24
CA GLN A 354 28.06 11.91 30.88
C GLN A 354 27.09 12.27 29.74
N SER A 355 27.04 11.44 28.69
CA SER A 355 26.09 11.60 27.58
C SER A 355 24.64 11.47 28.04
N ALA A 356 24.35 10.51 28.93
CA ALA A 356 23.02 10.34 29.53
C ALA A 356 22.56 11.59 30.31
N ILE A 357 23.44 12.17 31.14
CA ILE A 357 23.16 13.40 31.90
C ILE A 357 22.98 14.60 30.95
N GLN A 358 23.81 14.70 29.92
CA GLN A 358 23.73 15.79 28.94
C GLN A 358 22.44 15.74 28.14
N SER A 359 21.99 14.54 27.75
CA SER A 359 20.70 14.35 27.06
C SER A 359 19.52 14.76 27.95
N LEU A 360 19.54 14.39 29.24
CA LEU A 360 18.51 14.81 30.20
C LEU A 360 18.46 16.33 30.39
N SER A 361 19.61 17.00 30.38
CA SER A 361 19.67 18.45 30.58
C SER A 361 19.32 19.24 29.32
N HIS A 362 19.67 18.75 28.13
CA HIS A 362 19.47 19.46 26.85
C HIS A 362 18.21 19.02 26.10
N GLY A 363 17.54 17.94 26.52
CA GLY A 363 16.38 17.38 25.83
C GLY A 363 16.68 16.83 24.43
N HIS A 364 17.96 16.61 24.09
CA HIS A 364 18.37 16.11 22.79
C HIS A 364 18.58 14.59 22.83
N GLN A 365 17.85 13.86 21.99
CA GLN A 365 17.97 12.42 21.83
C GLN A 365 18.72 12.14 20.51
N PRO A 366 19.96 11.61 20.56
CA PRO A 366 20.66 11.22 19.34
C PRO A 366 19.94 10.05 18.67
N SER A 367 20.14 9.92 17.35
CA SER A 367 19.58 8.84 16.55
C SER A 367 20.27 7.50 16.88
N GLY A 368 19.51 6.54 17.41
CA GLY A 368 20.04 5.23 17.85
C GLY A 368 19.54 4.89 19.25
N ASP A 369 19.89 3.70 19.76
CA ASP A 369 19.71 3.28 21.16
C ASP A 369 18.37 3.69 21.80
N GLN A 370 17.25 3.38 21.13
CA GLN A 370 15.95 3.95 21.49
C GLN A 370 15.50 3.55 22.90
N ILE A 371 15.76 2.30 23.30
CA ILE A 371 15.35 1.81 24.63
C ILE A 371 16.14 2.55 25.72
N PRO A 372 17.49 2.58 25.71
CA PRO A 372 18.27 3.37 26.65
C PRO A 372 17.81 4.82 26.80
N TRP A 373 17.60 5.54 25.69
CA TRP A 373 17.20 6.94 25.73
C TRP A 373 15.80 7.15 26.31
N LYS A 374 14.83 6.29 25.94
CA LYS A 374 13.46 6.39 26.48
C LYS A 374 13.42 6.05 27.96
N PHE A 375 14.20 5.08 28.40
CA PHE A 375 14.29 4.73 29.81
C PHE A 375 14.91 5.85 30.63
N CYS A 376 15.99 6.46 30.12
CA CYS A 376 16.61 7.63 30.70
C CYS A 376 15.61 8.80 30.82
N GLU A 377 14.87 9.11 29.75
CA GLU A 377 13.88 10.21 29.73
C GLU A 377 12.73 10.01 30.73
N GLN A 378 12.12 8.82 30.75
CA GLN A 378 10.92 8.55 31.54
C GLN A 378 11.22 8.30 33.02
N PHE A 379 12.25 7.51 33.32
CA PHE A 379 12.58 7.12 34.69
C PHE A 379 13.69 7.98 35.31
N ARG A 380 14.31 8.88 34.53
CA ARG A 380 15.46 9.70 34.94
C ARG A 380 16.62 8.86 35.48
N ASP A 381 16.73 7.62 34.99
CA ASP A 381 17.80 6.70 35.37
C ASP A 381 19.02 6.87 34.45
N THR A 382 20.17 7.12 35.07
CA THR A 382 21.45 7.29 34.38
C THR A 382 22.28 6.00 34.35
N VAL A 383 21.84 4.95 35.03
CA VAL A 383 22.53 3.65 35.11
C VAL A 383 22.09 2.74 33.96
N PHE A 384 20.79 2.68 33.66
CA PHE A 384 20.25 1.84 32.60
C PHE A 384 20.93 2.04 31.22
N PRO A 385 21.20 3.26 30.74
CA PRO A 385 21.88 3.46 29.45
C PRO A 385 23.31 2.91 29.40
N SER A 386 23.97 2.73 30.55
CA SER A 386 25.31 2.15 30.63
C SER A 386 25.31 0.63 30.50
N LEU A 387 24.16 -0.03 30.64
CA LEU A 387 24.03 -1.46 30.37
C LEU A 387 24.12 -1.72 28.86
N SER A 388 24.52 -2.94 28.49
CA SER A 388 24.49 -3.41 27.10
C SER A 388 23.34 -4.41 26.96
N GLY A 389 22.64 -4.35 25.83
CA GLY A 389 21.55 -5.26 25.54
C GLY A 389 21.33 -5.45 24.04
N ALA A 390 20.38 -6.29 23.71
CA ALA A 390 19.96 -6.53 22.34
C ALA A 390 18.46 -6.25 22.22
N ARG A 391 18.07 -5.52 21.19
CA ARG A 391 16.67 -5.26 20.84
C ARG A 391 16.33 -6.01 19.57
N ILE A 392 15.32 -6.86 19.63
CA ILE A 392 14.71 -7.42 18.42
C ILE A 392 13.93 -6.29 17.73
N VAL A 393 14.44 -5.84 16.59
CA VAL A 393 13.82 -4.77 15.79
C VAL A 393 12.64 -5.32 15.01
N ARG A 394 12.82 -6.51 14.40
CA ARG A 394 11.81 -7.16 13.54
C ARG A 394 11.87 -8.68 13.67
N ILE A 395 10.69 -9.28 13.57
CA ILE A 395 10.46 -10.72 13.45
C ILE A 395 9.54 -10.92 12.26
N ALA A 396 10.01 -11.66 11.25
CA ALA A 396 9.25 -11.94 10.04
C ALA A 396 9.14 -13.45 9.83
N THR A 397 7.94 -13.99 10.00
CA THR A 397 7.64 -15.41 9.76
C THR A 397 6.94 -15.58 8.43
N HIS A 398 7.25 -16.66 7.71
CA HIS A 398 6.55 -16.98 6.47
C HIS A 398 5.02 -17.07 6.69
N PRO A 399 4.16 -16.49 5.82
CA PRO A 399 2.70 -16.51 6.00
C PRO A 399 2.10 -17.92 6.15
N SER A 400 2.58 -18.88 5.36
CA SER A 400 2.17 -20.30 5.47
C SER A 400 2.68 -21.00 6.74
N ALA A 401 3.68 -20.43 7.42
CA ALA A 401 4.27 -20.96 8.64
C ALA A 401 3.66 -20.31 9.91
N MET A 402 2.65 -19.44 9.75
CA MET A 402 1.96 -18.83 10.87
C MET A 402 1.22 -19.88 11.71
N ARG A 403 1.21 -19.70 13.04
CA ARG A 403 0.60 -20.61 14.04
C ARG A 403 1.30 -21.96 14.23
N LEU A 404 2.46 -22.19 13.62
CA LEU A 404 3.26 -23.41 13.79
C LEU A 404 4.44 -23.25 14.78
N GLY A 405 4.59 -22.08 15.41
CA GLY A 405 5.58 -21.87 16.48
C GLY A 405 7.00 -21.52 16.03
N TYR A 406 7.29 -21.40 14.72
CA TYR A 406 8.64 -21.06 14.24
C TYR A 406 9.19 -19.73 14.79
N GLY A 407 8.33 -18.72 14.96
CA GLY A 407 8.75 -17.45 15.56
C GLY A 407 9.18 -17.61 17.02
N SER A 408 8.46 -18.43 17.79
CA SER A 408 8.80 -18.74 19.18
C SER A 408 10.12 -19.50 19.26
N GLN A 409 10.31 -20.50 18.39
CA GLN A 409 11.55 -21.26 18.30
C GLN A 409 12.74 -20.35 17.96
N ALA A 410 12.59 -19.46 16.98
CA ALA A 410 13.66 -18.56 16.57
C ALA A 410 14.10 -17.63 17.72
N VAL A 411 13.14 -17.13 18.52
CA VAL A 411 13.45 -16.31 19.70
C VAL A 411 14.11 -17.14 20.80
N GLU A 412 13.63 -18.36 21.05
CA GLU A 412 14.24 -19.25 22.06
C GLU A 412 15.69 -19.58 21.69
N LEU A 413 15.96 -19.91 20.42
CA LEU A 413 17.30 -20.16 19.90
C LEU A 413 18.20 -18.92 19.96
N LEU A 414 17.65 -17.72 19.76
CA LEU A 414 18.40 -16.47 19.87
C LEU A 414 18.79 -16.15 21.33
N THR A 415 17.97 -16.57 22.30
CA THR A 415 18.26 -16.33 23.74
C THR A 415 19.25 -17.32 24.35
N ARG A 416 19.50 -18.44 23.68
CA ARG A 416 20.52 -19.43 24.08
C ARG A 416 21.89 -18.96 23.63
#